data_AF-A0A376GG68-F1
#
_entry.id   AF-A0A376GG68-F1
#
_cell.length_a   1.000
_cell.length_b   1.000
_cell.length_c   1.000
_cell.angle_alpha   90.00
_cell.angle_beta   90.00
_cell.angle_gamma   90.00
#
_symmetry.space_group_name_H-M   'P 1'
#
loop_
_entity.id
_entity.type
_entity.pdbx_description
1 polymer ?
#
loop_
_entity_poly.entity_id
_entity_poly.type
_entity_poly.pdbx_seq_one_letter_code
_entity_poly.pdbx_strand_id
1 'polypeptide(L)'
;MKTKYFILFGLIITTIGLYIVRTKGDDIDIKDPLPLKIWENKNETKPILFYLSGDAGLGSFSKSICKNLHQKGYDIYALNSKVYFWNEKDPKKTAEILSQFLEEKFKHHKNRHCTKNCVSIKFCLG
;
A
#
# COMPACT_ATOMS: atom_id res chain seq x y z
N MET A 1 3.38 -44.20 26.37
CA MET A 1 2.98 -43.89 24.97
C MET A 1 2.26 -42.55 24.78
N LYS A 2 1.53 -42.01 25.76
CA LYS A 2 0.68 -40.81 25.60
C LYS A 2 1.44 -39.47 25.50
N THR A 3 2.62 -39.35 26.11
CA THR A 3 3.38 -38.08 26.18
C THR A 3 4.02 -37.68 24.85
N LYS A 4 4.41 -38.65 24.01
CA LYS A 4 5.02 -38.36 22.69
C LYS A 4 4.04 -37.71 21.71
N TYR A 5 2.76 -38.09 21.77
CA TYR A 5 1.71 -37.50 20.93
C TYR A 5 1.38 -36.05 21.32
N PHE A 6 1.49 -35.71 22.61
CA PHE A 6 1.21 -34.35 23.09
C PHE A 6 2.26 -33.33 22.60
N ILE A 7 3.54 -33.74 22.62
CA ILE A 7 4.64 -32.92 22.10
C ILE A 7 4.53 -32.75 20.57
N LEU A 8 4.15 -33.82 19.86
CA LEU A 8 3.98 -33.79 18.40
C LEU A 8 2.80 -32.89 17.98
N PHE A 9 1.70 -32.90 18.72
CA PHE A 9 0.55 -32.02 18.46
C PHE A 9 0.91 -30.54 18.70
N GLY A 10 1.69 -30.22 19.73
CA GLY A 10 2.16 -28.86 19.99
C GLY A 10 3.02 -28.29 18.85
N LEU A 11 3.88 -29.11 18.24
CA LEU A 11 4.68 -28.72 17.06
C LEU A 11 3.82 -28.48 15.81
N ILE A 12 2.76 -29.25 15.63
CA ILE A 12 1.83 -29.08 14.51
C ILE A 12 0.99 -27.80 14.68
N ILE A 13 0.49 -27.53 15.88
CA ILE A 13 -0.33 -26.34 16.15
C ILE A 13 0.50 -25.05 16.02
N THR A 14 1.77 -25.05 16.43
CA THR A 14 2.66 -23.88 16.33
C THR A 14 3.05 -23.56 14.89
N THR A 15 3.32 -24.58 14.07
CA THR A 15 3.64 -24.39 12.64
C THR A 15 2.43 -23.92 11.82
N ILE A 16 1.24 -24.47 12.07
CA ILE A 16 0.00 -24.04 11.43
C ILE A 16 -0.39 -22.63 11.90
N GLY A 17 -0.25 -22.32 13.19
CA GLY A 17 -0.51 -20.99 13.74
C GLY A 17 0.36 -19.89 13.10
N LEU A 18 1.65 -20.18 12.89
CA LEU A 18 2.57 -19.24 12.22
C LEU A 18 2.21 -19.01 10.74
N TYR A 19 1.70 -20.04 10.06
CA TYR A 19 1.24 -19.94 8.67
C TYR A 19 0.03 -19.00 8.54
N ILE A 20 -0.96 -19.12 9.44
CA ILE A 20 -2.18 -18.28 9.44
C ILE A 20 -1.87 -16.82 9.81
N VAL A 21 -0.93 -16.57 10.73
CA VAL A 21 -0.52 -15.19 11.07
C VAL A 21 0.08 -14.46 9.86
N ARG A 22 0.72 -15.18 8.93
CA ARG A 22 1.34 -14.59 7.74
C ARG A 22 0.34 -14.17 6.66
N THR A 23 -0.92 -14.63 6.71
CA THR A 23 -1.97 -14.31 5.72
C THR A 23 -2.93 -13.21 6.14
N LYS A 24 -2.78 -12.60 7.33
CA LYS A 24 -3.52 -11.37 7.67
C LYS A 24 -3.00 -10.23 6.82
N GLY A 25 -3.53 -10.13 5.60
CA GLY A 25 -3.30 -9.03 4.71
C GLY A 25 -3.85 -7.77 5.35
N ASP A 26 -3.01 -6.73 5.43
CA ASP A 26 -3.39 -5.42 5.98
C ASP A 26 -4.78 -5.01 5.49
N ASP A 27 -5.68 -4.97 6.45
CA ASP A 27 -7.05 -4.50 6.36
C ASP A 27 -6.99 -3.01 6.03
N ILE A 28 -7.27 -2.72 4.76
CA ILE A 28 -7.42 -1.35 4.27
C ILE A 28 -8.87 -0.99 4.55
N ASP A 29 -9.09 -0.06 5.49
CA ASP A 29 -10.42 0.34 5.90
C ASP A 29 -11.18 0.95 4.72
N ILE A 30 -12.35 0.38 4.40
CA ILE A 30 -13.21 0.81 3.31
C ILE A 30 -13.78 2.22 3.58
N LYS A 31 -13.71 2.70 4.83
CA LYS A 31 -14.18 4.04 5.23
C LYS A 31 -13.19 5.16 4.97
N ASP A 32 -11.94 4.85 4.62
CA ASP A 32 -10.94 5.89 4.38
C ASP A 32 -11.22 6.60 3.03
N PRO A 33 -11.30 7.95 2.98
CA PRO A 33 -11.51 8.68 1.73
C PRO A 33 -10.46 8.38 0.67
N LEU A 34 -9.26 7.93 1.08
CA LEU A 34 -8.24 7.33 0.24
C LEU A 34 -7.76 6.03 0.91
N PRO A 35 -8.13 4.84 0.42
CA PRO A 35 -7.71 3.56 0.99
C PRO A 35 -6.22 3.30 0.69
N LEU A 36 -5.37 3.96 1.45
CA LEU A 36 -3.91 3.96 1.28
C LEU A 36 -3.26 2.97 2.23
N LYS A 37 -2.26 2.24 1.71
CA LYS A 37 -1.25 1.59 2.54
C LYS A 37 0.01 2.44 2.54
N ILE A 38 0.49 2.77 3.73
CA ILE A 38 1.58 3.71 3.93
C ILE A 38 2.82 2.97 4.46
N TRP A 39 3.98 3.27 3.87
CA TRP A 39 5.29 2.88 4.38
C TRP A 39 6.19 4.11 4.42
N GLU A 40 6.43 4.64 5.62
CA GLU A 40 7.23 5.86 5.84
C GLU A 40 8.53 5.52 6.57
N ASN A 41 9.66 5.95 6.01
CA ASN A 41 10.97 6.05 6.64
C ASN A 41 11.28 7.47 7.13
N LYS A 42 10.46 8.47 6.77
CA LYS A 42 10.67 9.91 7.05
C LYS A 42 12.00 10.40 6.47
N ASN A 43 12.39 9.86 5.32
CA ASN A 43 13.64 10.23 4.68
C ASN A 43 13.41 11.45 3.77
N GLU A 44 13.75 12.64 4.26
CA GLU A 44 13.56 13.91 3.56
C GLU A 44 14.39 14.05 2.26
N THR A 45 15.38 13.18 2.05
CA THR A 45 16.32 13.25 0.90
C THR A 45 15.86 12.45 -0.32
N LYS A 46 15.05 11.40 -0.09
CA LYS A 46 14.52 10.54 -1.15
C LYS A 46 13.18 11.07 -1.64
N PRO A 47 12.84 10.88 -2.92
CA PRO A 47 11.53 11.25 -3.43
C PRO A 47 10.45 10.35 -2.83
N ILE A 48 9.25 10.90 -2.71
CA ILE A 48 8.03 10.14 -2.39
C ILE A 48 7.64 9.29 -3.59
N LEU A 49 7.25 8.04 -3.34
CA LEU A 49 6.66 7.16 -4.34
C LEU A 49 5.16 7.00 -4.09
N PHE A 50 4.34 7.42 -5.05
CA PHE A 50 2.91 7.14 -5.04
C PHE A 50 2.63 5.92 -5.92
N TYR A 51 2.11 4.84 -5.35
CA TYR A 51 1.81 3.60 -6.05
C TYR A 51 0.31 3.45 -6.28
N LEU A 52 -0.11 3.33 -7.53
CA LEU A 52 -1.49 3.02 -7.90
C LEU A 52 -1.60 1.52 -8.19
N SER A 53 -2.43 0.79 -7.43
CA SER A 53 -2.61 -0.64 -7.71
C SER A 53 -3.41 -0.87 -8.99
N GLY A 54 -3.33 -2.09 -9.54
CA GLY A 54 -4.22 -2.52 -10.62
C GLY A 54 -5.67 -2.74 -10.14
N ASP A 55 -6.49 -3.22 -11.07
CA ASP A 55 -7.89 -3.65 -10.92
C ASP A 55 -8.06 -4.73 -9.84
N ALA A 56 -7.11 -5.64 -9.71
CA ALA A 56 -7.10 -6.67 -8.67
C ALA A 56 -6.85 -6.11 -7.25
N GLY A 57 -6.49 -4.83 -7.14
CA GLY A 57 -6.20 -4.14 -5.88
C GLY A 57 -4.78 -4.35 -5.38
N LEU A 58 -4.54 -3.99 -4.12
CA LEU A 58 -3.21 -4.05 -3.50
C LEU A 58 -2.87 -5.45 -2.96
N GLY A 59 -2.59 -6.38 -3.87
CA GLY A 59 -2.22 -7.76 -3.58
C GLY A 59 -0.79 -7.97 -3.06
N SER A 60 -0.43 -9.23 -2.77
CA SER A 60 0.89 -9.61 -2.23
C SER A 60 2.06 -9.18 -3.12
N PHE A 61 1.90 -9.28 -4.44
CA PHE A 61 2.89 -8.81 -5.42
C PHE A 61 3.16 -7.31 -5.28
N SER A 62 2.12 -6.47 -5.34
CA SER A 62 2.24 -5.01 -5.17
C SER A 62 2.85 -4.63 -3.83
N LYS A 63 2.40 -5.29 -2.75
CA LYS A 63 2.98 -5.11 -1.40
C LYS A 63 4.45 -5.51 -1.36
N SER A 64 4.86 -6.58 -2.06
CA SER A 64 6.26 -7.00 -2.11
C SER A 64 7.14 -5.97 -2.80
N ILE A 65 6.68 -5.36 -3.89
CA ILE A 65 7.40 -4.28 -4.59
C ILE A 65 7.55 -3.08 -3.67
N CYS A 66 6.44 -2.62 -3.07
CA CYS A 66 6.45 -1.48 -2.15
C CYS A 66 7.41 -1.74 -0.98
N LYS A 67 7.35 -2.92 -0.36
CA LYS A 67 8.24 -3.27 0.75
C LYS A 67 9.72 -3.26 0.35
N ASN A 68 10.07 -3.79 -0.81
CA ASN A 68 11.45 -3.76 -1.30
C ASN A 68 11.95 -2.33 -1.55
N LEU A 69 11.10 -1.46 -2.10
CA LEU A 69 11.45 -0.05 -2.32
C LEU A 69 11.53 0.72 -1.00
N HIS A 70 10.64 0.44 -0.05
CA HIS A 70 10.68 1.03 1.27
C HIS A 70 11.97 0.65 2.01
N GLN A 71 12.44 -0.59 1.90
CA GLN A 71 13.74 -1.01 2.43
C GLN A 71 14.93 -0.25 1.81
N LYS A 72 14.77 0.32 0.61
CA LYS A 72 15.76 1.20 -0.02
C LYS A 72 15.66 2.67 0.43
N GLY A 73 14.80 2.96 1.41
CA GLY A 73 14.68 4.28 2.04
C GLY A 73 13.64 5.20 1.43
N TYR A 74 12.74 4.70 0.56
CA TYR A 74 11.67 5.49 -0.03
C TYR A 74 10.45 5.54 0.88
N ASP A 75 9.78 6.69 0.89
CA ASP A 75 8.45 6.85 1.49
C ASP A 75 7.41 6.52 0.42
N ILE A 76 6.49 5.61 0.74
CA ILE A 76 5.55 5.03 -0.23
C ILE A 76 4.12 5.15 0.27
N TYR A 77 3.26 5.70 -0.60
CA TYR A 77 1.83 5.78 -0.40
C TYR A 77 1.14 4.99 -1.51
N ALA A 78 0.55 3.84 -1.17
CA ALA A 78 -0.03 2.93 -2.15
C ALA A 78 -1.56 2.95 -2.09
N LEU A 79 -2.22 3.40 -3.16
CA LEU A 79 -3.67 3.40 -3.29
C LEU A 79 -4.18 2.03 -3.73
N ASN A 80 -5.12 1.46 -2.98
CA ASN A 80 -5.87 0.29 -3.41
C ASN A 80 -6.99 0.71 -4.36
N SER A 81 -6.70 0.68 -5.65
CA SER A 81 -7.64 1.04 -6.73
C SER A 81 -8.92 0.22 -6.71
N LYS A 82 -8.86 -1.09 -6.35
CA LYS A 82 -10.05 -1.94 -6.26
C LYS A 82 -11.06 -1.42 -5.23
N VAL A 83 -10.57 -0.96 -4.08
CA VAL A 83 -11.42 -0.43 -3.01
C VAL A 83 -11.86 0.99 -3.34
N TYR A 84 -10.94 1.84 -3.82
CA TYR A 84 -11.23 3.23 -4.12
C TYR A 84 -12.25 3.39 -5.25
N PHE A 85 -12.11 2.64 -6.35
CA PHE A 85 -13.01 2.67 -7.50
C PHE A 85 -14.14 1.64 -7.42
N TRP A 86 -14.38 1.03 -6.26
CA TRP A 86 -15.52 0.12 -6.08
C TRP A 86 -16.87 0.81 -6.37
N ASN A 87 -16.97 2.08 -5.98
CA ASN A 87 -18.04 2.97 -6.38
C ASN A 87 -17.51 3.94 -7.44
N GLU A 88 -18.38 4.35 -8.37
CA GLU A 88 -18.04 5.32 -9.41
C GLU A 88 -17.40 6.58 -8.80
N LYS A 89 -16.29 7.03 -9.42
CA LYS A 89 -15.55 8.22 -9.02
C LYS A 89 -15.43 9.15 -10.20
N ASP A 90 -15.70 10.44 -9.94
CA ASP A 90 -15.40 11.50 -10.88
C ASP A 90 -13.87 11.63 -11.04
N PRO A 91 -13.31 11.45 -12.26
CA PRO A 91 -11.87 11.52 -12.49
C PRO A 91 -11.25 12.87 -12.13
N LYS A 92 -11.97 13.98 -12.35
CA LYS A 92 -11.51 15.33 -12.00
C LYS A 92 -11.43 15.47 -10.48
N LYS A 93 -12.45 15.01 -9.77
CA LYS A 93 -12.45 15.03 -8.30
C LYS A 93 -11.37 14.13 -7.71
N THR A 94 -11.12 12.96 -8.31
CA THR A 94 -10.00 12.09 -7.92
C THR A 94 -8.66 12.78 -8.13
N ALA A 95 -8.45 13.45 -9.27
CA ALA A 95 -7.22 14.19 -9.53
C ALA A 95 -7.00 15.32 -8.50
N GLU A 96 -8.05 16.08 -8.17
CA GLU A 96 -8.01 17.14 -7.15
C GLU A 96 -7.61 16.59 -5.78
N ILE A 97 -8.27 15.52 -5.33
CA ILE A 97 -7.99 14.88 -4.02
C ILE A 97 -6.56 14.35 -3.96
N LEU A 98 -6.11 13.65 -5.00
CA LEU A 98 -4.74 13.09 -5.05
C LEU A 98 -3.69 14.19 -5.12
N SER A 99 -3.95 15.27 -5.85
CA SER A 99 -3.03 16.42 -5.93
C SER A 99 -2.87 17.09 -4.57
N GLN A 100 -3.99 17.36 -3.88
CA GLN A 100 -3.97 17.93 -2.53
C GLN A 100 -3.21 17.04 -1.54
N PHE A 101 -3.47 15.73 -1.57
CA PHE A 101 -2.76 14.77 -0.73
C PHE A 101 -1.25 14.79 -0.99
N LEU A 102 -0.82 14.74 -2.25
CA LEU A 102 0.59 14.75 -2.62
C LEU A 102 1.27 16.07 -2.25
N GLU A 103 0.61 17.20 -2.49
CA GLU A 103 1.11 18.52 -2.10
C GLU A 103 1.33 18.63 -0.58
N GLU A 104 0.41 18.10 0.22
CA GLU A 104 0.57 18.04 1.67
C GLU A 104 1.81 17.22 2.05
N LYS A 105 1.99 16.04 1.47
CA LYS A 105 3.16 15.20 1.74
C LYS A 105 4.46 15.84 1.29
N PHE A 106 4.48 16.55 0.15
CA PHE A 106 5.67 17.23 -0.33
C PHE A 106 6.13 18.40 0.55
N LYS A 107 5.24 19.04 1.33
CA LYS A 107 5.65 20.11 2.26
C LYS A 107 6.70 19.64 3.27
N HIS A 108 6.72 18.36 3.58
CA HIS A 108 7.64 17.76 4.55
C HIS A 108 8.94 17.23 3.93
N HIS A 109 9.13 17.30 2.61
CA HIS A 109 10.36 16.83 1.93
C HIS A 109 11.17 17.98 1.34
N LYS A 110 12.49 17.98 1.59
CA LYS A 110 13.42 19.02 1.08
C LYS A 110 13.74 18.83 -0.40
N ASN A 111 13.66 17.61 -0.92
CA ASN A 111 13.93 17.31 -2.32
C ASN A 111 12.70 17.57 -3.21
N ARG A 112 12.39 18.87 -3.39
CA ARG A 112 11.22 19.37 -4.16
C ARG A 112 11.41 19.30 -5.67
N HIS A 113 12.04 18.25 -6.19
CA HIS A 113 12.12 18.05 -7.64
C HIS A 113 10.82 17.41 -8.14
N CYS A 114 9.72 18.18 -8.10
CA CYS A 114 8.58 17.92 -8.95
C CYS A 114 9.04 18.24 -10.38
N THR A 115 9.51 17.24 -11.12
CA THR A 115 9.43 17.33 -12.58
C THR A 115 7.98 17.69 -12.89
N LYS A 116 7.76 18.87 -13.48
CA LYS A 116 6.45 19.40 -13.92
C LYS A 116 5.81 18.55 -15.03
N ASN A 117 6.14 17.27 -15.11
CA ASN A 117 5.35 16.29 -15.82
C ASN A 117 4.23 15.89 -14.87
N CYS A 118 3.21 16.75 -14.88
CA CYS A 118 1.85 16.41 -14.52
C CYS A 118 1.61 14.95 -14.90
N VAL A 119 1.36 14.09 -13.91
CA VAL A 119 0.88 12.74 -14.16
C VAL A 119 -0.49 12.94 -14.79
N SER A 120 -0.53 12.98 -16.12
CA SER A 120 -1.75 12.81 -16.87
C SER A 120 -2.20 11.38 -16.61
N ILE A 121 -2.95 11.19 -15.52
CA ILE A 121 -3.74 9.98 -15.31
C ILE A 121 -4.87 10.08 -16.33
N LYS A 122 -4.56 9.74 -17.58
CA LYS A 122 -5.58 9.50 -18.59
C LYS A 122 -6.27 8.21 -18.15
N PHE A 123 -7.38 8.35 -17.44
CA PHE A 123 -8.30 7.24 -17.20
C PHE A 123 -8.73 6.72 -18.57
N CYS A 124 -8.16 5.61 -19.00
CA CYS A 124 -8.72 4.82 -20.09
C CYS A 124 -9.94 4.08 -19.52
N LEU A 125 -11.07 4.78 -19.47
CA LEU A 125 -12.39 4.16 -19.42
C LEU A 125 -12.96 4.33 -20.84
N GLY A 126 -12.87 3.26 -21.62
CA GLY A 126 -13.58 3.08 -22.87
C GLY A 126 -14.79 2.19 -22.65
#